data_AF-A0A3N5T0J3-F1
#
_entry.id   AF-A0A3N5T0J3-F1
#
_cell.length_a   1.000
_cell.length_b   1.000
_cell.length_c   1.000
_cell.angle_alpha   90.00
_cell.angle_beta   90.00
_cell.angle_gamma   90.00
#
_symmetry.space_group_name_H-M   'P 1'
#
loop_
_entity.id
_entity.type
_entity.pdbx_description
1 polymer ?
#
loop_
_entity_poly.entity_id
_entity_poly.type
_entity_poly.pdbx_seq_one_letter_code
_entity_poly.pdbx_strand_id
1 'polypeptide(L)'
;MNSSSLKNEGWLYWLAFLIALGFRFIQLGALPLTDSEATLALQALHIAQGQAPLLASQPGYILFTSIFFAVVNSTNLMARFVPAIVGSALVFAPYFFREKIKPRPALILAFLFAIDPGLVALSRQANGTILAAVFLLFAWGMWRNRRAIPAGIFAGLALLSGPSLWAGLFVLGLTRLFLQGMEARPLASTEANAADNPDSQSTDSQLTNSQSPNSQLTNTEYRPAILALVITLLLGGTLFFLSPNGLSAWLSALPDYLRGWVGPSSMSPGNIALVFVAYEPLGIFLAVLALLRG
;
A
#
# COMPACT_ATOMS: atom_id res chain seq x y z
N MET A 1 -16.14 -7.22 -24.07
CA MET A 1 -14.88 -7.27 -24.87
C MET A 1 -13.94 -8.27 -24.25
N ASN A 2 -13.74 -9.40 -24.93
CA ASN A 2 -12.88 -10.50 -24.48
C ASN A 2 -11.40 -10.02 -24.49
N SER A 3 -10.86 -9.64 -23.34
CA SER A 3 -9.41 -9.47 -23.23
C SER A 3 -8.79 -10.86 -23.26
N SER A 4 -8.11 -11.20 -24.35
CA SER A 4 -7.30 -12.40 -24.43
C SER A 4 -6.32 -12.43 -23.26
N SER A 5 -6.61 -13.22 -22.23
CA SER A 5 -5.65 -13.54 -21.18
C SER A 5 -4.43 -14.11 -21.88
N LEU A 6 -3.25 -13.52 -21.63
CA LEU A 6 -2.02 -14.11 -22.10
C LEU A 6 -1.95 -15.50 -21.48
N LYS A 7 -1.81 -16.54 -22.31
CA LYS A 7 -1.89 -17.96 -21.87
C LYS A 7 -0.93 -18.29 -20.71
N ASN A 8 0.10 -17.46 -20.50
CA ASN A 8 1.13 -17.60 -19.47
C ASN A 8 1.23 -16.39 -18.52
N GLU A 9 0.19 -15.56 -18.38
CA GLU A 9 0.24 -14.33 -17.56
C GLU A 9 0.77 -14.58 -16.14
N GLY A 10 0.29 -15.64 -15.47
CA GLY A 10 0.75 -16.01 -14.13
C GLY A 10 2.23 -16.36 -14.06
N TRP A 11 2.79 -17.01 -15.09
CA TRP A 11 4.22 -17.32 -15.17
C TRP A 11 5.06 -16.04 -15.28
N LEU A 12 4.59 -15.05 -16.04
CA LEU A 12 5.30 -13.78 -16.19
C LEU A 12 5.32 -12.98 -14.88
N TYR A 13 4.23 -13.01 -14.10
CA TYR A 13 4.22 -12.41 -12.75
C TYR A 13 5.21 -13.12 -11.82
N TRP A 14 5.30 -14.45 -11.88
CA TRP A 14 6.30 -15.22 -11.13
C TRP A 14 7.73 -14.88 -11.53
N LEU A 15 7.98 -14.69 -12.84
CA LEU A 15 9.27 -14.25 -13.33
C LEU A 15 9.63 -12.85 -12.80
N ALA A 16 8.68 -11.90 -12.84
CA ALA A 16 8.88 -10.57 -12.28
C ALA A 16 9.16 -10.62 -10.77
N PHE A 17 8.49 -11.52 -10.04
CA PHE A 17 8.73 -11.74 -8.61
C PHE A 17 10.14 -12.28 -8.34
N LEU A 18 10.63 -13.23 -9.14
CA LEU A 18 12.00 -13.75 -9.00
C LEU A 18 13.05 -12.68 -9.31
N ILE A 19 12.83 -11.84 -10.32
CA ILE A 19 13.70 -10.70 -10.64
C ILE A 19 13.73 -9.71 -9.46
N ALA A 20 12.56 -9.38 -8.92
CA ALA A 20 12.42 -8.52 -7.76
C ALA A 20 13.17 -9.06 -6.53
N LEU A 21 13.07 -10.36 -6.30
CA LEU A 21 13.77 -11.05 -5.21
C LEU A 21 15.28 -10.98 -5.42
N GLY A 22 15.76 -11.22 -6.65
CA GLY A 22 17.17 -11.04 -7.01
C GLY A 22 17.70 -9.65 -6.64
N PHE A 23 17.11 -8.58 -7.16
CA PHE A 23 17.55 -7.21 -6.87
C PHE A 23 17.47 -6.83 -5.39
N ARG A 24 16.46 -7.33 -4.67
CA ARG A 24 16.28 -7.02 -3.25
C ARG A 24 17.20 -7.84 -2.34
N PHE A 25 17.59 -9.06 -2.71
CA PHE A 25 18.42 -9.94 -1.86
C PHE A 25 19.92 -9.88 -2.15
N ILE A 26 20.34 -9.53 -3.37
CA ILE A 26 21.76 -9.43 -3.72
C ILE A 26 22.45 -8.43 -2.78
N GLN A 27 23.47 -8.88 -2.04
CA GLN A 27 24.24 -8.07 -1.09
C GLN A 27 23.42 -7.42 0.05
N LEU A 28 22.26 -7.98 0.42
CA LEU A 28 21.36 -7.38 1.43
C LEU A 28 22.03 -7.17 2.80
N GLY A 29 22.92 -8.10 3.20
CA GLY A 29 23.67 -8.04 4.45
C GLY A 29 25.09 -7.50 4.34
N ALA A 30 25.52 -7.02 3.17
CA ALA A 30 26.91 -6.61 2.94
C ALA A 30 27.25 -5.27 3.58
N LEU A 31 26.30 -4.33 3.58
CA LEU A 31 26.46 -3.02 4.20
C LEU A 31 25.99 -3.08 5.67
N PRO A 32 26.72 -2.43 6.59
CA PRO A 32 26.27 -2.31 7.98
C PRO A 32 24.91 -1.59 8.08
N LEU A 33 24.23 -1.79 9.20
CA LEU A 33 23.00 -1.08 9.50
C LEU A 33 23.31 0.38 9.78
N THR A 34 22.43 1.28 9.34
CA THR A 34 22.47 2.68 9.76
C THR A 34 22.04 2.79 11.23
N ASP A 35 22.32 3.92 11.88
CA ASP A 35 21.91 4.12 13.27
C ASP A 35 20.40 3.93 13.47
N SER A 36 19.59 4.47 12.54
CA SER A 36 18.13 4.31 12.57
C SER A 36 17.69 2.86 12.40
N GLU A 37 18.30 2.11 11.49
CA GLU A 37 18.01 0.68 11.30
C GLU A 37 18.45 -0.16 12.50
N ALA A 38 19.63 0.14 13.05
CA ALA A 38 20.21 -0.56 14.18
C ALA A 38 19.34 -0.42 15.43
N THR A 39 18.78 0.77 15.69
CA THR A 39 17.87 0.96 16.84
C THR A 39 16.61 0.09 16.75
N LEU A 40 16.02 -0.06 15.57
CA LEU A 40 14.84 -0.91 15.37
C LEU A 40 15.21 -2.41 15.43
N ALA A 41 16.33 -2.79 14.83
CA ALA A 41 16.84 -4.16 14.88
C ALA A 41 17.20 -4.59 16.31
N LEU A 42 17.80 -3.70 17.12
CA LEU A 42 18.09 -3.97 18.53
C LEU A 42 16.83 -4.21 19.36
N GLN A 43 15.76 -3.44 19.12
CA GLN A 43 14.48 -3.68 19.78
C GLN A 43 13.89 -5.06 19.41
N ALA A 44 14.01 -5.46 18.13
CA ALA A 44 13.59 -6.79 17.70
C ALA A 44 14.42 -7.89 18.38
N LEU A 45 15.73 -7.67 18.55
CA LEU A 45 16.62 -8.60 19.25
C LEU A 45 16.28 -8.72 20.74
N HIS A 46 16.02 -7.62 21.42
CA HIS A 46 15.61 -7.64 22.82
C HIS A 46 14.30 -8.43 23.02
N ILE A 47 13.33 -8.28 22.12
CA ILE A 47 12.11 -9.11 22.14
C ILE A 47 12.44 -10.58 21.92
N ALA A 48 13.33 -10.90 20.97
CA ALA A 48 13.76 -12.28 20.71
C ALA A 48 14.48 -12.91 21.92
N GLN A 49 15.14 -12.09 22.75
CA GLN A 49 15.78 -12.50 24.01
C GLN A 49 14.79 -12.59 25.19
N GLY A 50 13.49 -12.35 24.97
CA GLY A 50 12.47 -12.37 26.01
C GLY A 50 12.41 -11.11 26.87
N GLN A 51 13.06 -10.03 26.46
CA GLN A 51 12.97 -8.73 27.13
C GLN A 51 11.74 -7.95 26.65
N ALA A 52 11.28 -7.00 27.46
CA ALA A 52 10.15 -6.13 27.15
C ALA A 52 10.61 -4.67 26.94
N PRO A 53 11.32 -4.37 25.83
CA PRO A 53 11.79 -3.01 25.56
C PRO A 53 10.61 -2.07 25.24
N LEU A 54 10.86 -0.77 25.38
CA LEU A 54 9.98 0.26 24.84
C LEU A 54 10.12 0.29 23.32
N LEU A 55 9.01 0.04 22.62
CA LEU A 55 9.00 -0.12 21.18
C LEU A 55 8.81 1.22 20.47
N ALA A 56 9.57 1.42 19.40
CA ALA A 56 9.37 2.51 18.45
C ALA A 56 8.06 2.32 17.70
N SER A 57 7.54 3.41 17.12
CA SER A 57 6.22 3.47 16.50
C SER A 57 6.04 2.68 15.19
N GLN A 58 6.87 1.66 14.94
CA GLN A 58 6.82 0.75 13.80
C GLN A 58 6.76 -0.72 14.28
N PRO A 59 5.78 -1.09 15.13
CA PRO A 59 5.76 -2.40 15.80
C PRO A 59 5.71 -3.57 14.82
N GLY A 60 5.08 -3.43 13.66
CA GLY A 60 4.98 -4.49 12.65
C GLY A 60 6.36 -4.97 12.18
N TYR A 61 7.27 -4.04 11.84
CA TYR A 61 8.63 -4.40 11.47
C TYR A 61 9.35 -5.11 12.63
N ILE A 62 9.27 -4.55 13.84
CA ILE A 62 10.01 -5.03 15.01
C ILE A 62 9.55 -6.44 15.39
N LEU A 63 8.24 -6.66 15.47
CA LEU A 63 7.63 -7.92 15.88
C LEU A 63 7.82 -9.03 14.83
N PHE A 64 7.72 -8.72 13.53
CA PHE A 64 8.01 -9.74 12.52
C PHE A 64 9.49 -10.10 12.49
N THR A 65 10.37 -9.12 12.63
CA THR A 65 11.82 -9.36 12.64
C THR A 65 12.27 -10.13 13.88
N SER A 66 11.64 -9.92 15.04
CA SER A 66 11.98 -10.65 16.27
C SER A 66 11.75 -12.15 16.15
N ILE A 67 10.72 -12.59 15.42
CA ILE A 67 10.50 -14.02 15.12
C ILE A 67 11.71 -14.61 14.38
N PHE A 68 12.21 -13.91 13.36
CA PHE A 68 13.36 -14.40 12.58
C PHE A 68 14.66 -14.39 13.40
N PHE A 69 14.85 -13.38 14.24
CA PHE A 69 16.00 -13.34 15.15
C PHE A 69 15.97 -14.45 16.19
N ALA A 70 14.79 -14.85 16.67
CA ALA A 70 14.63 -15.95 17.61
C ALA A 70 14.92 -17.33 16.97
N VAL A 71 14.57 -17.52 15.70
CA VAL A 71 14.71 -18.82 15.02
C VAL A 71 16.06 -19.01 14.34
N VAL A 72 16.59 -17.97 13.70
CA VAL A 72 17.77 -18.09 12.83
C VAL A 72 19.02 -17.52 13.48
N ASN A 73 19.09 -16.19 13.64
CA ASN A 73 20.15 -15.43 14.30
C ASN A 73 19.96 -13.92 14.02
N SER A 74 20.57 -13.05 14.84
CA SER A 74 20.59 -11.60 14.63
C SER A 74 21.72 -11.18 13.69
N THR A 75 21.44 -11.11 12.39
CA THR A 75 22.38 -10.64 11.37
C THR A 75 21.80 -9.47 10.59
N ASN A 76 22.65 -8.66 9.94
CA ASN A 76 22.23 -7.55 9.08
C ASN A 76 21.28 -8.02 7.95
N LEU A 77 21.52 -9.24 7.43
CA LEU A 77 20.64 -9.83 6.41
C LEU A 77 19.26 -10.11 6.98
N MET A 78 19.17 -10.69 8.18
CA MET A 78 17.88 -11.00 8.81
C MET A 78 17.10 -9.75 9.19
N ALA A 79 17.78 -8.66 9.57
CA ALA A 79 17.14 -7.37 9.83
C ALA A 79 16.38 -6.83 8.60
N ARG A 80 16.93 -7.04 7.40
CA ARG A 80 16.35 -6.54 6.14
C ARG A 80 15.52 -7.61 5.40
N PHE A 81 15.44 -8.83 5.93
CA PHE A 81 14.79 -9.97 5.29
C PHE A 81 13.29 -9.74 5.10
N VAL A 82 12.60 -9.32 6.17
CA VAL A 82 11.14 -9.06 6.13
C VAL A 82 10.81 -7.94 5.14
N PRO A 83 11.45 -6.75 5.21
CA PRO A 83 11.30 -5.71 4.18
C PRO A 83 11.55 -6.20 2.76
N ALA A 84 12.58 -7.03 2.52
CA ALA A 84 12.92 -7.51 1.19
C ALA A 84 11.86 -8.45 0.61
N ILE A 85 11.30 -9.37 1.41
CA ILE A 85 10.23 -10.26 0.97
C ILE A 85 8.95 -9.49 0.71
N VAL A 86 8.53 -8.65 1.66
CA VAL A 86 7.29 -7.87 1.53
C VAL A 86 7.41 -6.91 0.34
N GLY A 87 8.56 -6.27 0.18
CA GLY A 87 8.86 -5.43 -0.98
C GLY A 87 8.90 -6.20 -2.30
N SER A 88 9.33 -7.46 -2.31
CA SER A 88 9.27 -8.31 -3.51
C SER A 88 7.83 -8.68 -3.87
N ALA A 89 6.98 -8.90 -2.86
CA ALA A 89 5.56 -9.18 -3.07
C ALA A 89 4.82 -8.01 -3.74
N LEU A 90 5.34 -6.77 -3.65
CA LEU A 90 4.78 -5.59 -4.32
C LEU A 90 4.55 -5.79 -5.84
N VAL A 91 5.34 -6.65 -6.48
CA VAL A 91 5.17 -7.01 -7.91
C VAL A 91 3.78 -7.56 -8.22
N PHE A 92 3.09 -8.15 -7.24
CA PHE A 92 1.72 -8.63 -7.40
C PHE A 92 0.66 -7.53 -7.23
N ALA A 93 1.02 -6.33 -6.78
CA ALA A 93 0.05 -5.24 -6.59
C ALA A 93 -0.73 -4.91 -7.89
N PRO A 94 -0.08 -4.73 -9.07
CA PRO A 94 -0.77 -4.42 -10.32
C PRO A 94 -1.81 -5.48 -10.74
N TYR A 95 -1.58 -6.74 -10.37
CA TYR A 95 -2.51 -7.84 -10.66
C TYR A 95 -3.89 -7.59 -10.05
N PHE A 96 -3.95 -7.03 -8.84
CA PHE A 96 -5.22 -6.71 -8.19
C PHE A 96 -6.00 -5.59 -8.89
N PHE A 97 -5.33 -4.77 -9.71
CA PHE A 97 -5.95 -3.63 -10.43
C PHE A 97 -6.16 -3.89 -11.93
N ARG A 98 -5.87 -5.11 -12.41
CA ARG A 98 -5.94 -5.49 -13.84
C ARG A 98 -7.28 -5.20 -14.50
N GLU A 99 -8.39 -5.21 -13.76
CA GLU A 99 -9.73 -4.93 -14.28
C GLU A 99 -9.87 -3.50 -14.80
N LYS A 100 -9.17 -2.52 -14.21
CA LYS A 100 -9.18 -1.12 -14.70
C LYS A 100 -8.01 -0.81 -15.65
N ILE A 101 -6.82 -1.35 -15.39
CA ILE A 101 -5.61 -1.00 -16.14
C ILE A 101 -5.42 -1.88 -17.39
N LYS A 102 -6.19 -2.97 -17.51
CA LYS A 102 -6.07 -4.06 -18.50
C LYS A 102 -4.88 -5.00 -18.19
N PRO A 103 -4.89 -6.26 -18.68
CA PRO A 103 -3.85 -7.24 -18.35
C PRO A 103 -2.43 -6.85 -18.82
N ARG A 104 -2.27 -6.36 -20.06
CA ARG A 104 -0.94 -6.03 -20.60
C ARG A 104 -0.24 -4.91 -19.82
N PRO A 105 -0.88 -3.74 -19.56
CA PRO A 105 -0.24 -2.69 -18.78
C PRO A 105 -0.01 -3.08 -17.32
N ALA A 106 -0.89 -3.90 -16.72
CA ALA A 106 -0.68 -4.41 -15.37
C ALA A 106 0.58 -5.28 -15.26
N LEU A 107 0.85 -6.10 -16.29
CA LEU A 107 2.06 -6.91 -16.36
C LEU A 107 3.30 -6.04 -16.55
N ILE A 108 3.26 -5.05 -17.44
CA ILE A 108 4.35 -4.08 -17.61
C ILE A 108 4.64 -3.40 -16.27
N LEU A 109 3.62 -2.91 -15.57
CA LEU A 109 3.76 -2.26 -14.27
C LEU A 109 4.41 -3.17 -13.22
N ALA A 110 4.14 -4.48 -13.27
CA ALA A 110 4.75 -5.45 -12.37
C ALA A 110 6.27 -5.58 -12.60
N PHE A 111 6.72 -5.62 -13.85
CA PHE A 111 8.15 -5.59 -14.18
C PHE A 111 8.80 -4.25 -13.81
N LEU A 112 8.09 -3.14 -14.02
CA LEU A 112 8.54 -1.82 -13.58
C LEU A 112 8.75 -1.79 -12.06
N PHE A 113 7.81 -2.28 -11.25
CA PHE A 113 7.97 -2.39 -9.79
C PHE A 113 9.07 -3.37 -9.36
N ALA A 114 9.39 -4.36 -10.19
CA ALA A 114 10.46 -5.30 -9.90
C ALA A 114 11.85 -4.65 -10.00
N ILE A 115 12.03 -3.74 -10.97
CA ILE A 115 13.32 -3.13 -11.35
C ILE A 115 13.49 -1.71 -10.78
N ASP A 116 12.40 -1.08 -10.33
CA ASP A 116 12.40 0.30 -9.86
C ASP A 116 13.41 0.53 -8.71
N PRO A 117 14.38 1.46 -8.87
CA PRO A 117 15.44 1.67 -7.89
C PRO A 117 14.92 2.25 -6.57
N GLY A 118 13.87 3.08 -6.60
CA GLY A 118 13.24 3.64 -5.39
C GLY A 118 12.61 2.55 -4.53
N LEU A 119 11.78 1.70 -5.14
CA LEU A 119 11.13 0.58 -4.47
C LEU A 119 12.14 -0.47 -4.01
N VAL A 120 13.19 -0.75 -4.79
CA VAL A 120 14.28 -1.65 -4.37
C VAL A 120 15.02 -1.06 -3.17
N ALA A 121 15.34 0.23 -3.17
CA ALA A 121 16.01 0.89 -2.05
C ALA A 121 15.17 0.82 -0.77
N LEU A 122 13.87 1.17 -0.85
CA LEU A 122 12.95 1.07 0.30
C LEU A 122 12.78 -0.36 0.80
N SER A 123 12.77 -1.35 -0.11
CA SER A 123 12.66 -2.77 0.26
C SER A 123 13.91 -3.33 0.94
N ARG A 124 15.05 -2.64 0.84
CA ARG A 124 16.33 -3.06 1.44
C ARG A 124 16.61 -2.37 2.77
N GLN A 125 15.76 -1.45 3.20
CA GLN A 125 15.90 -0.77 4.48
C GLN A 125 15.26 -1.58 5.61
N ALA A 126 15.89 -1.56 6.79
CA ALA A 126 15.41 -2.29 7.97
C ALA A 126 14.35 -1.47 8.73
N ASN A 127 13.24 -1.13 8.06
CA ASN A 127 12.16 -0.30 8.61
C ASN A 127 10.75 -0.75 8.15
N GLY A 128 9.72 -0.10 8.70
CA GLY A 128 8.32 -0.40 8.40
C GLY A 128 7.75 0.29 7.16
N THR A 129 8.51 1.13 6.45
CA THR A 129 7.96 1.97 5.37
C THR A 129 7.47 1.15 4.18
N ILE A 130 8.27 0.19 3.70
CA ILE A 130 7.85 -0.67 2.59
C ILE A 130 6.70 -1.61 2.98
N LEU A 131 6.68 -2.08 4.24
CA LEU A 131 5.57 -2.89 4.78
C LEU A 131 4.26 -2.09 4.73
N ALA A 132 4.28 -0.83 5.18
CA ALA A 132 3.12 0.04 5.17
C ALA A 132 2.58 0.23 3.74
N ALA A 133 3.47 0.52 2.79
CA ALA A 133 3.09 0.73 1.39
C ALA A 133 2.48 -0.54 0.76
N VAL A 134 3.16 -1.68 0.89
CA VAL A 134 2.71 -2.94 0.28
C VAL A 134 1.39 -3.41 0.89
N PHE A 135 1.30 -3.45 2.22
CA PHE A 135 0.09 -3.90 2.90
C PHE A 135 -1.09 -2.95 2.66
N LEU A 136 -0.87 -1.63 2.58
CA LEU A 136 -1.92 -0.69 2.21
C LEU A 136 -2.42 -0.93 0.77
N LEU A 137 -1.51 -1.11 -0.18
CA LEU A 137 -1.87 -1.40 -1.57
C LEU A 137 -2.62 -2.74 -1.71
N PHE A 138 -2.19 -3.75 -0.96
CA PHE A 138 -2.85 -5.06 -0.94
C PHE A 138 -4.21 -4.99 -0.26
N ALA A 139 -4.34 -4.27 0.85
CA ALA A 139 -5.61 -4.03 1.51
C ALA A 139 -6.60 -3.36 0.55
N TRP A 140 -6.15 -2.31 -0.17
CA TRP A 140 -6.97 -1.62 -1.16
C TRP A 140 -7.34 -2.51 -2.34
N GLY A 141 -6.38 -3.28 -2.88
CA GLY A 141 -6.62 -4.22 -3.97
C GLY A 141 -7.63 -5.31 -3.60
N MET A 142 -7.50 -5.90 -2.41
CA MET A 142 -8.40 -6.95 -1.91
C MET A 142 -9.80 -6.41 -1.60
N TRP A 143 -9.88 -5.21 -1.01
CA TRP A 143 -11.14 -4.52 -0.75
C TRP A 143 -11.95 -4.35 -2.03
N ARG A 144 -11.26 -3.92 -3.09
CA ARG A 144 -11.88 -3.69 -4.39
C ARG A 144 -12.33 -4.97 -5.08
N ASN A 145 -11.63 -6.08 -4.87
CA ASN A 145 -12.00 -7.39 -5.39
C ASN A 145 -13.08 -8.10 -4.54
N ARG A 146 -13.81 -7.36 -3.69
CA ARG A 146 -14.84 -7.83 -2.75
C ARG A 146 -14.38 -8.90 -1.76
N ARG A 147 -13.07 -8.97 -1.47
CA ARG A 147 -12.52 -9.91 -0.49
C ARG A 147 -12.31 -9.21 0.85
N ALA A 148 -13.39 -9.09 1.62
CA ALA A 148 -13.42 -8.35 2.89
C ALA A 148 -12.41 -8.88 3.93
N ILE A 149 -12.33 -10.19 4.13
CA ILE A 149 -11.44 -10.81 5.14
C ILE A 149 -9.96 -10.47 4.89
N PRO A 150 -9.35 -10.81 3.72
CA PRO A 150 -7.93 -10.49 3.49
C PRO A 150 -7.68 -8.99 3.44
N ALA A 151 -8.65 -8.17 3.00
CA ALA A 151 -8.53 -6.72 3.06
C ALA A 151 -8.36 -6.23 4.51
N GLY A 152 -9.13 -6.78 5.45
CA GLY A 152 -9.00 -6.49 6.88
C GLY A 152 -7.65 -6.91 7.45
N ILE A 153 -7.16 -8.10 7.10
CA ILE A 153 -5.84 -8.60 7.53
C ILE A 153 -4.73 -7.66 7.06
N PHE A 154 -4.68 -7.36 5.76
CA PHE A 154 -3.65 -6.47 5.21
C PHE A 154 -3.79 -5.04 5.75
N ALA A 155 -5.00 -4.55 6.00
CA ALA A 155 -5.20 -3.24 6.63
C ALA A 155 -4.66 -3.23 8.08
N GLY A 156 -4.86 -4.30 8.84
CA GLY A 156 -4.27 -4.46 10.18
C GLY A 156 -2.75 -4.47 10.12
N LEU A 157 -2.16 -5.25 9.22
CA LEU A 157 -0.70 -5.29 9.01
C LEU A 157 -0.13 -3.92 8.58
N ALA A 158 -0.85 -3.20 7.72
CA ALA A 158 -0.48 -1.86 7.30
C ALA A 158 -0.47 -0.88 8.48
N LEU A 159 -1.47 -0.95 9.38
CA LEU A 159 -1.53 -0.15 10.60
C LEU A 159 -0.34 -0.40 11.52
N LEU A 160 0.05 -1.66 11.68
CA LEU A 160 1.22 -2.01 12.50
C LEU A 160 2.54 -1.53 11.89
N SER A 161 2.59 -1.28 10.58
CA SER A 161 3.83 -0.95 9.89
C SER A 161 4.39 0.43 10.24
N GLY A 162 3.59 1.30 10.88
CA GLY A 162 4.04 2.54 11.52
C GLY A 162 3.63 3.83 10.81
N PRO A 163 4.34 4.96 11.04
CA PRO A 163 3.86 6.29 10.68
C PRO A 163 3.69 6.52 9.17
N SER A 164 4.45 5.79 8.35
CA SER A 164 4.39 5.88 6.89
C SER A 164 3.01 5.53 6.31
N LEU A 165 2.20 4.74 7.02
CA LEU A 165 0.82 4.49 6.63
C LEU A 165 0.00 5.79 6.54
N TRP A 166 0.14 6.66 7.54
CA TRP A 166 -0.61 7.91 7.61
C TRP A 166 -0.26 8.84 6.45
N ALA A 167 1.02 8.88 6.06
CA ALA A 167 1.46 9.59 4.86
C ALA A 167 0.75 9.05 3.60
N GLY A 168 0.70 7.71 3.44
CA GLY A 168 0.01 7.08 2.32
C GLY A 168 -1.50 7.38 2.29
N LEU A 169 -2.17 7.30 3.44
CA LEU A 169 -3.58 7.65 3.57
C LEU A 169 -3.85 9.13 3.28
N PHE A 170 -2.98 10.03 3.74
CA PHE A 170 -3.07 11.45 3.48
C PHE A 170 -2.97 11.75 1.98
N VAL A 171 -1.98 11.18 1.29
CA VAL A 171 -1.81 11.34 -0.17
C VAL A 171 -3.02 10.81 -0.94
N LEU A 172 -3.56 9.65 -0.56
CA LEU A 172 -4.78 9.09 -1.17
C LEU A 172 -6.00 9.99 -0.93
N GLY A 173 -6.13 10.56 0.27
CA GLY A 173 -7.17 11.51 0.62
C GLY A 173 -7.09 12.78 -0.22
N LEU A 174 -5.90 13.37 -0.33
CA LEU A 174 -5.65 14.56 -1.14
C LEU A 174 -5.93 14.31 -2.63
N THR A 175 -5.51 13.16 -3.14
CA THR A 175 -5.75 12.76 -4.54
C THR A 175 -7.25 12.68 -4.83
N ARG A 176 -8.04 12.08 -3.92
CA ARG A 176 -9.50 12.03 -4.08
C ARG A 176 -10.15 13.40 -4.00
N LEU A 177 -9.71 14.24 -3.06
CA LEU A 177 -10.22 15.61 -2.93
C LEU A 177 -9.95 16.41 -4.20
N PHE A 178 -8.75 16.27 -4.77
CA PHE A 178 -8.37 16.93 -6.02
C PHE A 178 -9.25 16.47 -7.21
N LEU A 179 -9.45 15.15 -7.36
CA LEU A 179 -10.33 14.60 -8.39
C LEU A 179 -11.78 15.12 -8.26
N GLN A 180 -12.32 15.15 -7.03
CA GLN A 180 -13.65 15.69 -6.75
C GLN A 180 -13.74 17.19 -7.08
N GLY A 181 -12.68 17.95 -6.77
CA GLY A 181 -12.59 19.37 -7.10
C GLY A 181 -12.56 19.67 -8.60
N MET A 182 -12.01 18.76 -9.41
CA MET A 182 -12.01 18.88 -10.88
C MET A 182 -13.36 18.51 -11.49
N GLU A 183 -14.07 17.51 -10.94
CA GLU A 183 -15.39 17.07 -11.43
C GLU A 183 -16.52 18.03 -11.03
N ALA A 184 -16.34 18.85 -9.98
CA ALA A 184 -17.33 19.79 -9.46
C ALA A 184 -17.53 21.08 -10.30
N ARG A 185 -17.15 21.11 -11.57
CA ARG A 185 -17.62 22.11 -12.54
C ARG A 185 -18.64 21.50 -13.53
N PRO A 186 -19.88 21.20 -13.10
CA PRO A 186 -20.96 21.09 -14.06
C PRO A 186 -21.21 22.50 -14.61
N LEU A 187 -20.97 22.66 -15.91
CA LEU A 187 -21.26 23.88 -16.65
C LEU A 187 -22.75 24.24 -16.46
N ALA A 188 -22.99 25.37 -15.81
CA ALA A 188 -24.23 26.10 -15.95
C ALA A 188 -24.34 26.59 -17.40
N SER A 189 -25.02 25.83 -18.26
CA SER A 189 -25.61 26.31 -19.50
C SER A 189 -26.43 25.19 -20.13
N THR A 190 -27.65 25.53 -20.57
CA THR A 190 -28.62 24.73 -21.34
C THR A 190 -29.86 24.27 -20.56
N GLU A 191 -30.59 25.20 -19.96
CA GLU A 191 -32.07 25.11 -19.85
C GLU A 191 -32.72 26.48 -20.12
N ALA A 192 -32.18 27.21 -21.10
CA ALA A 192 -32.91 28.27 -21.80
C ALA A 192 -33.24 27.74 -23.19
N ASN A 193 -34.38 27.03 -23.30
CA ASN A 193 -35.22 26.78 -24.50
C ASN A 193 -35.94 25.44 -24.40
N ALA A 194 -37.10 25.44 -23.72
CA ALA A 194 -38.17 24.46 -23.96
C ALA A 194 -39.48 24.99 -23.36
N ALA A 195 -39.94 26.14 -23.85
CA ALA A 195 -41.34 26.51 -23.76
C ALA A 195 -41.94 26.29 -25.15
N ASP A 196 -42.60 25.14 -25.39
CA ASP A 196 -43.79 25.10 -26.25
C ASP A 196 -44.57 23.76 -26.13
N ASN A 197 -45.87 23.93 -25.88
CA ASN A 197 -47.05 23.05 -26.01
C ASN A 197 -47.46 21.96 -24.98
N PRO A 198 -48.77 21.94 -24.59
CA PRO A 198 -49.41 20.98 -23.68
C PRO A 198 -50.17 19.84 -24.41
N ASP A 199 -50.59 18.85 -23.63
CA ASP A 199 -51.61 17.83 -23.89
C ASP A 199 -51.26 16.57 -24.72
N SER A 200 -51.15 15.42 -24.04
CA SER A 200 -52.02 14.24 -24.25
C SER A 200 -51.72 13.11 -23.26
N GLN A 201 -52.80 12.53 -22.72
CA GLN A 201 -52.82 11.47 -21.71
C GLN A 201 -52.74 10.05 -22.33
N SER A 202 -52.22 9.12 -21.52
CA SER A 202 -52.46 7.67 -21.45
C SER A 202 -52.02 6.76 -22.60
N THR A 203 -51.17 5.76 -22.30
CA THR A 203 -51.53 4.31 -22.34
C THR A 203 -50.33 3.45 -21.89
N ASP A 204 -50.64 2.47 -21.02
CA ASP A 204 -49.76 1.41 -20.49
C ASP A 204 -48.97 0.65 -21.56
N SER A 205 -47.66 0.42 -21.34
CA SER A 205 -47.03 -0.91 -21.52
C SER A 205 -45.64 -0.98 -20.88
N GLN A 206 -45.59 -1.72 -19.76
CA GLN A 206 -44.60 -2.76 -19.41
C GLN A 206 -43.14 -2.69 -19.92
N LEU A 207 -42.24 -2.93 -18.95
CA LEU A 207 -40.94 -3.59 -19.07
C LEU A 207 -39.79 -2.79 -19.70
N THR A 208 -39.15 -1.95 -18.89
CA THR A 208 -37.71 -2.08 -18.64
C THR A 208 -37.40 -1.42 -17.30
N ASN A 209 -37.40 -2.21 -16.23
CA ASN A 209 -36.63 -1.88 -15.04
C ASN A 209 -35.16 -1.87 -15.44
N SER A 210 -34.68 -0.72 -15.90
CA SER A 210 -33.26 -0.40 -15.94
C SER A 210 -32.82 -0.25 -14.49
N GLN A 211 -32.66 -1.38 -13.81
CA GLN A 211 -31.93 -1.50 -12.56
C GLN A 211 -30.50 -1.09 -12.87
N SER A 212 -30.22 0.20 -12.72
CA SER A 212 -28.89 0.71 -12.45
C SER A 212 -28.34 -0.13 -11.28
N PRO A 213 -27.22 -0.86 -11.44
CA PRO A 213 -26.61 -1.56 -10.33
C PRO A 213 -25.95 -0.51 -9.44
N ASN A 214 -26.76 0.17 -8.64
CA ASN A 214 -26.30 0.96 -7.51
C ASN A 214 -25.53 0.00 -6.62
N SER A 215 -24.20 0.15 -6.62
CA SER A 215 -23.26 -0.54 -5.76
C SER A 215 -23.44 -0.08 -4.31
N GLN A 216 -24.59 -0.40 -3.74
CA GLN A 216 -24.82 -0.31 -2.30
C GLN A 216 -24.06 -1.47 -1.68
N LEU A 217 -22.83 -1.19 -1.27
CA LEU A 217 -22.03 -2.07 -0.42
C LEU A 217 -22.86 -2.32 0.85
N THR A 218 -23.49 -3.48 0.90
CA THR A 218 -24.36 -3.84 2.02
C THR A 218 -23.55 -3.89 3.30
N ASN A 219 -24.12 -3.40 4.40
CA ASN A 219 -23.48 -3.32 5.73
C ASN A 219 -22.93 -4.68 6.23
N THR A 220 -23.39 -5.77 5.62
CA THR A 220 -22.95 -7.16 5.86
C THR A 220 -21.53 -7.45 5.38
N GLU A 221 -21.03 -6.78 4.33
CA GLU A 221 -19.70 -7.07 3.76
C GLU A 221 -18.54 -6.51 4.60
N TYR A 222 -18.76 -5.48 5.43
CA TYR A 222 -17.68 -4.82 6.18
C TYR A 222 -17.39 -5.43 7.54
N ARG A 223 -18.38 -6.09 8.17
CA ARG A 223 -18.20 -6.77 9.47
C ARG A 223 -17.03 -7.75 9.47
N PRO A 224 -16.89 -8.67 8.48
CA PRO A 224 -15.76 -9.59 8.46
C PRO A 224 -14.42 -8.89 8.24
N ALA A 225 -14.38 -7.77 7.48
CA ALA A 225 -13.15 -6.99 7.30
C ALA A 225 -12.71 -6.32 8.60
N ILE A 226 -13.63 -5.69 9.33
CA ILE A 226 -13.34 -5.02 10.60
C ILE A 226 -12.90 -6.05 11.63
N LEU A 227 -13.59 -7.18 11.72
CA LEU A 227 -13.23 -8.25 12.65
C LEU A 227 -11.84 -8.82 12.32
N ALA A 228 -11.54 -9.06 11.05
CA ALA A 228 -10.21 -9.50 10.62
C ALA A 228 -9.13 -8.46 10.93
N LEU A 229 -9.42 -7.17 10.74
CA LEU A 229 -8.51 -6.06 11.09
C LEU A 229 -8.22 -6.04 12.59
N VAL A 230 -9.27 -6.06 13.43
CA VAL A 230 -9.12 -6.03 14.89
C VAL A 230 -8.36 -7.25 15.39
N ILE A 231 -8.69 -8.44 14.90
CA ILE A 231 -7.97 -9.67 15.24
C ILE A 231 -6.51 -9.58 14.82
N THR A 232 -6.23 -9.10 13.60
CA THR A 232 -4.85 -8.96 13.11
C THR A 232 -4.06 -7.92 13.89
N LEU A 233 -4.71 -6.83 14.29
CA LEU A 233 -4.09 -5.77 15.09
C LEU A 233 -3.79 -6.26 16.51
N LEU A 234 -4.69 -7.03 17.12
CA LEU A 234 -4.48 -7.64 18.43
C LEU A 234 -3.41 -8.74 18.37
N LEU A 235 -3.58 -9.74 17.50
CA LEU A 235 -2.65 -10.86 17.42
C LEU A 235 -1.29 -10.45 16.87
N GLY A 236 -1.26 -9.68 15.79
CA GLY A 236 -0.02 -9.17 15.21
C GLY A 236 0.66 -8.14 16.10
N GLY A 237 -0.10 -7.26 16.75
CA GLY A 237 0.43 -6.17 17.56
C GLY A 237 0.89 -6.62 18.94
N THR A 238 0.42 -7.77 19.42
CA THR A 238 0.90 -8.37 20.66
C THR A 238 1.82 -9.56 20.45
N LEU A 239 2.14 -9.90 19.19
CA LEU A 239 2.83 -11.14 18.82
C LEU A 239 2.19 -12.34 19.53
N PHE A 240 0.88 -12.54 19.37
CA PHE A 240 0.11 -13.56 20.09
C PHE A 240 0.28 -13.48 21.62
N PHE A 241 0.15 -12.28 22.19
CA PHE A 241 0.30 -11.97 23.62
C PHE A 241 1.71 -12.12 24.22
N LEU A 242 2.74 -12.41 23.41
CA LEU A 242 4.13 -12.47 23.86
C LEU A 242 4.73 -11.09 24.18
N SER A 243 4.27 -10.04 23.49
CA SER A 243 4.76 -8.67 23.69
C SER A 243 3.61 -7.64 23.65
N PRO A 244 2.97 -7.35 24.79
CA PRO A 244 1.83 -6.42 24.83
C PRO A 244 2.19 -4.98 24.41
N ASN A 245 3.48 -4.62 24.49
CA ASN A 245 3.98 -3.27 24.17
C ASN A 245 3.77 -2.87 22.69
N GLY A 246 3.56 -3.83 21.78
CA GLY A 246 3.38 -3.50 20.36
C GLY A 246 2.08 -2.75 20.06
N LEU A 247 1.03 -2.95 20.88
CA LEU A 247 -0.19 -2.13 20.78
C LEU A 247 0.06 -0.68 21.18
N SER A 248 0.77 -0.43 22.28
CA SER A 248 1.13 0.94 22.68
C SER A 248 1.98 1.66 21.64
N ALA A 249 2.89 0.92 20.99
CA ALA A 249 3.73 1.47 19.93
C ALA A 249 2.96 1.75 18.63
N TRP A 250 1.90 0.99 18.35
CA TRP A 250 1.01 1.33 17.25
C TRP A 250 0.27 2.65 17.53
N LEU A 251 -0.22 2.86 18.75
CA LEU A 251 -0.88 4.12 19.11
C LEU A 251 0.06 5.34 19.00
N SER A 252 1.35 5.17 19.27
CA SER A 252 2.33 6.25 19.14
C SER A 252 2.68 6.62 17.69
N ALA A 253 2.29 5.80 16.71
CA ALA A 253 2.55 6.06 15.28
C ALA A 253 1.85 7.31 14.74
N LEU A 254 0.66 7.64 15.25
CA LEU A 254 -0.07 8.84 14.83
C LEU A 254 0.58 10.13 15.40
N PRO A 255 0.84 10.25 16.71
CA PRO A 255 1.61 11.37 17.25
C PRO A 255 2.97 11.55 16.57
N ASP A 256 3.69 10.47 16.28
CA ASP A 256 4.99 10.55 15.62
C ASP A 256 4.89 11.04 14.17
N TYR A 257 3.85 10.63 13.44
CA TYR A 257 3.56 11.20 12.12
C TYR A 257 3.32 12.71 12.21
N LEU A 258 2.49 13.17 13.16
CA LEU A 258 2.17 14.59 13.33
C LEU A 258 3.38 15.42 13.78
N ARG A 259 4.28 14.86 14.62
CA ARG A 259 5.55 15.51 14.97
C ARG A 259 6.42 15.77 13.75
N GLY A 260 6.37 14.90 12.74
CA GLY A 260 7.08 15.07 11.47
C GLY A 260 6.71 16.35 10.71
N TRP A 261 5.54 16.93 10.95
CA TRP A 261 5.12 18.19 10.32
C TRP A 261 5.76 19.43 10.96
N VAL A 262 6.18 19.32 12.22
CA VAL A 262 6.74 20.43 13.01
C VAL A 262 8.27 20.31 13.15
N GLY A 263 8.82 19.11 12.91
CA GLY A 263 10.24 18.85 13.03
C GLY A 263 11.09 19.54 11.95
N PRO A 264 12.31 20.01 12.29
CA PRO A 264 13.21 20.62 11.32
C PRO A 264 13.70 19.58 10.29
N SER A 265 13.71 19.95 9.01
CA SER A 265 14.24 19.11 7.93
C SER A 265 15.77 19.07 7.96
N SER A 266 16.35 17.87 8.08
CA SER A 266 17.81 17.66 8.06
C SER A 266 18.41 17.62 6.65
N MET A 267 17.56 17.60 5.59
CA MET A 267 18.01 17.58 4.19
C MET A 267 18.00 18.97 3.56
N SER A 268 19.11 19.32 2.90
CA SER A 268 19.19 20.50 2.04
C SER A 268 18.17 20.38 0.89
N PRO A 269 17.47 21.46 0.49
CA PRO A 269 16.54 21.45 -0.63
C PRO A 269 17.13 20.91 -1.95
N GLY A 270 18.43 21.13 -2.19
CA GLY A 270 19.11 20.60 -3.37
C GLY A 270 19.20 19.07 -3.40
N ASN A 271 19.35 18.44 -2.23
CA ASN A 271 19.37 16.98 -2.12
C ASN A 271 17.98 16.38 -2.40
N ILE A 272 16.90 17.10 -2.06
CA ILE A 272 15.52 16.66 -2.33
C ILE A 272 15.28 16.57 -3.84
N ALA A 273 15.69 17.58 -4.61
CA ALA A 273 15.55 17.57 -6.07
C ALA A 273 16.37 16.46 -6.71
N LEU A 274 17.61 16.24 -6.24
CA LEU A 274 18.48 15.19 -6.75
C LEU A 274 17.92 13.79 -6.45
N VAL A 275 17.39 13.58 -5.24
CA VAL A 275 16.72 12.32 -4.85
C VAL A 275 15.52 12.06 -5.76
N PHE A 276 14.70 13.06 -6.07
CA PHE A 276 13.55 12.89 -6.96
C PHE A 276 13.97 12.40 -8.34
N VAL A 277 15.00 13.01 -8.94
CA VAL A 277 15.48 12.59 -10.27
C VAL A 277 16.13 11.21 -10.23
N ALA A 278 16.88 10.90 -9.18
CA ALA A 278 17.61 9.63 -9.06
C ALA A 278 16.70 8.44 -8.73
N TYR A 279 15.67 8.64 -7.89
CA TYR A 279 14.85 7.56 -7.35
C TYR A 279 13.44 7.47 -7.93
N GLU A 280 12.95 8.49 -8.64
CA GLU A 280 11.61 8.49 -9.26
C GLU A 280 11.61 8.48 -10.81
N PRO A 281 12.54 7.79 -11.53
CA PRO A 281 12.53 7.77 -12.99
C PRO A 281 11.25 7.10 -13.53
N LEU A 282 10.70 6.14 -12.79
CA LEU A 282 9.45 5.48 -13.12
C LEU A 282 8.26 6.46 -13.11
N GLY A 283 8.14 7.27 -12.05
CA GLY A 283 7.09 8.28 -11.94
C GLY A 283 7.17 9.29 -13.08
N ILE A 284 8.38 9.77 -13.38
CA ILE A 284 8.64 10.69 -14.49
C ILE A 284 8.27 10.04 -15.83
N PHE A 285 8.70 8.80 -16.06
CA PHE A 285 8.41 8.06 -17.29
C PHE A 285 6.90 7.88 -17.50
N LEU A 286 6.17 7.49 -16.46
CA LEU A 286 4.71 7.32 -16.53
C LEU A 286 3.99 8.65 -16.74
N ALA A 287 4.45 9.73 -16.10
CA ALA A 287 3.88 11.06 -16.28
C ALA A 287 4.06 11.58 -17.71
N VAL A 288 5.26 11.43 -18.28
CA VAL A 288 5.54 11.78 -19.69
C VAL A 288 4.67 10.93 -20.63
N LEU A 289 4.56 9.62 -20.37
CA LEU A 289 3.72 8.75 -21.19
C LEU A 289 2.24 9.12 -21.09
N ALA A 290 1.77 9.59 -19.94
CA ALA A 290 0.40 10.08 -19.78
C ALA A 290 0.18 11.39 -20.57
N LEU A 291 1.13 12.33 -20.51
CA LEU A 291 1.08 13.59 -21.26
C LEU A 291 1.09 13.38 -22.78
N LEU A 292 1.85 12.40 -23.27
CA LEU A 292 1.90 12.07 -24.70
C LEU A 292 0.65 11.35 -25.22
N ARG A 293 -0.20 10.84 -24.31
CA ARG A 293 -1.38 10.02 -24.64
C ARG A 293 -2.70 10.69 -24.29
N GLY A 294 -2.66 11.82 -23.58
CA GLY A 294 -3.77 12.76 -23.41
C GLY A 294 -3.95 13.61 -24.66
#